data_AF-A0A929C3P0-F1
#
_entry.id   AF-A0A929C3P0-F1
#
_cell.length_a   1.000
_cell.length_b   1.000
_cell.length_c   1.000
_cell.angle_alpha   90.00
_cell.angle_beta   90.00
_cell.angle_gamma   90.00
#
_symmetry.space_group_name_H-M   'P 1'
#
loop_
_entity.id
_entity.type
_entity.pdbx_description
1 polymer ?
#
loop_
_entity_poly.entity_id
_entity_poly.type
_entity_poly.pdbx_seq_one_letter_code
_entity_poly.pdbx_strand_id
1 'polypeptide(L)'
;PGTGFQGVLIGTVAGVFLPGGPYVVFPLIAVLFKSGAGLGPTLAMITSWAAIALLSVSFELPFLGWRFTVIRLGLGLPVPILVGLAGILLAG
;
A
#
# COMPACT_ATOMS: atom_id res chain seq x y z
N PRO A 1 13.08 -12.32 8.21
CA PRO A 1 12.32 -12.23 9.48
C PRO A 1 10.86 -11.85 9.21
N GLY A 2 9.96 -12.81 9.44
CA GLY A 2 8.54 -12.72 9.17
C GLY A 2 7.87 -11.66 10.03
N THR A 3 7.77 -10.46 9.49
CA THR A 3 6.75 -9.50 9.90
C THR A 3 5.40 -10.18 9.71
N GLY A 4 4.78 -10.59 10.81
CA GLY A 4 3.44 -11.19 10.79
C GLY A 4 2.38 -10.19 10.32
N PHE A 5 1.11 -10.52 10.55
CA PHE A 5 -0.03 -9.71 10.16
C PHE A 5 0.08 -8.21 10.56
N GLN A 6 0.68 -7.91 11.71
CA GLN A 6 0.93 -6.52 12.15
C GLN A 6 1.78 -5.73 11.16
N GLY A 7 2.82 -6.34 10.59
CA GLY A 7 3.66 -5.66 9.60
C GLY A 7 2.92 -5.37 8.30
N VAL A 8 2.01 -6.26 7.89
CA VAL A 8 1.13 -6.02 6.72
C VAL A 8 0.26 -4.80 6.98
N LEU A 9 -0.38 -4.70 8.14
CA LEU A 9 -1.19 -3.54 8.49
C LEU A 9 -0.37 -2.25 8.52
N ILE A 10 0.83 -2.28 9.10
CA ILE A 10 1.74 -1.12 9.12
C ILE A 10 2.13 -0.73 7.68
N GLY A 11 2.49 -1.70 6.84
CA GLY A 11 2.80 -1.48 5.43
C GLY A 11 1.61 -0.89 4.66
N THR A 12 0.41 -1.40 4.88
CA THR A 12 -0.82 -0.85 4.30
C THR A 12 -1.01 0.61 4.71
N VAL A 13 -0.95 0.94 6.00
CA VAL A 13 -1.12 2.31 6.47
C VAL A 13 -0.03 3.22 5.92
N ALA A 14 1.24 2.79 5.96
CA ALA A 14 2.35 3.56 5.41
C ALA A 14 2.17 3.87 3.92
N GLY A 15 1.70 2.89 3.12
CA GLY A 15 1.47 3.06 1.69
C GLY A 15 0.43 4.13 1.36
N VAL A 16 -0.61 4.30 2.20
CA VAL A 16 -1.64 5.35 2.02
C VAL A 16 -1.01 6.75 2.00
N PHE A 17 0.04 6.95 2.81
CA PHE A 17 0.68 8.26 3.00
C PHE A 17 1.90 8.49 2.11
N LEU A 18 2.31 7.52 1.28
CA LEU A 18 3.49 7.69 0.44
C LEU A 18 3.24 8.77 -0.65
N PRO A 19 4.06 9.82 -0.72
CA PRO A 19 3.87 10.90 -1.66
C PRO A 19 4.51 10.60 -3.02
N GLY A 20 3.97 11.24 -4.06
CA GLY A 20 4.57 11.27 -5.38
C GLY A 20 4.29 10.05 -6.24
N GLY A 21 4.91 10.06 -7.43
CA GLY A 21 4.81 8.99 -8.41
C GLY A 21 5.76 7.81 -8.13
N PRO A 22 5.77 6.81 -9.03
CA PRO A 22 6.62 5.62 -8.90
C PRO A 22 8.10 5.94 -8.62
N TYR A 23 8.62 7.01 -9.24
CA TYR A 23 10.02 7.42 -9.11
C TYR A 23 10.43 7.87 -7.70
N VAL A 24 9.48 8.29 -6.86
CA VAL A 24 9.73 8.66 -5.45
C VAL A 24 9.46 7.47 -4.55
N VAL A 25 8.34 6.78 -4.79
CA VAL A 25 7.81 5.74 -3.92
C VAL A 25 8.69 4.50 -3.95
N PHE A 26 9.04 3.96 -5.13
CA PHE A 26 9.79 2.70 -5.21
C PHE A 26 11.17 2.76 -4.53
N PRO A 27 11.97 3.84 -4.67
CA PRO A 27 13.21 3.98 -3.91
C PRO A 27 13.00 3.99 -2.39
N LEU A 28 11.99 4.69 -1.87
CA LEU A 28 11.67 4.70 -0.44
C LEU A 28 11.34 3.30 0.08
N ILE A 29 10.49 2.58 -0.65
CA ILE A 29 10.12 1.20 -0.34
C ILE A 29 11.35 0.28 -0.41
N ALA A 30 12.21 0.46 -1.42
CA ALA A 30 13.42 -0.33 -1.59
C ALA A 30 14.42 -0.14 -0.44
N VAL A 31 14.56 1.09 0.08
CA VAL A 31 15.38 1.35 1.27
C VAL A 31 14.83 0.58 2.46
N LEU A 32 13.52 0.67 2.74
CA LEU A 32 12.89 -0.05 3.85
C LEU A 32 13.01 -1.57 3.72
N PHE A 33 12.85 -2.10 2.52
CA PHE A 33 13.04 -3.53 2.24
C PHE A 33 14.49 -3.97 2.51
N LYS A 34 15.48 -3.20 2.03
CA LYS A 34 16.91 -3.47 2.30
C LYS A 34 17.28 -3.31 3.77
N SER A 35 16.57 -2.46 4.51
CA SER A 35 16.71 -2.31 5.97
C SER A 35 16.08 -3.45 6.77
N GLY A 36 15.47 -4.45 6.12
CA GLY A 36 14.94 -5.65 6.76
C GLY A 36 13.41 -5.70 6.89
N ALA A 37 12.66 -4.79 6.24
CA ALA A 37 11.22 -4.96 6.12
C ALA A 37 10.91 -6.28 5.39
N GLY A 38 9.96 -7.05 5.93
CA GLY A 38 9.58 -8.34 5.35
C GLY A 38 8.87 -8.20 4.01
N LEU A 39 8.88 -9.27 3.22
CA LEU A 39 8.25 -9.32 1.89
C LEU A 39 6.77 -8.91 1.95
N GLY A 40 6.00 -9.45 2.90
CA GLY A 40 4.59 -9.14 3.10
C GLY A 40 4.29 -7.65 3.29
N PRO A 41 4.85 -6.96 4.31
CA PRO A 41 4.70 -5.52 4.50
C PRO A 41 5.11 -4.70 3.29
N THR A 42 6.22 -5.06 2.63
CA THR A 42 6.70 -4.33 1.45
C THR A 42 5.71 -4.42 0.30
N LEU A 43 5.15 -5.61 0.05
CA LEU A 43 4.10 -5.80 -0.95
C LEU A 43 2.80 -5.07 -0.56
N ALA A 44 2.39 -5.13 0.71
CA ALA A 44 1.23 -4.41 1.22
C ALA A 44 1.39 -2.89 1.05
N MET A 45 2.61 -2.37 1.22
CA MET A 45 2.92 -0.95 1.09
C MET A 45 2.86 -0.47 -0.36
N ILE A 46 3.43 -1.24 -1.30
CA ILE A 46 3.35 -0.94 -2.74
C ILE A 46 1.91 -0.92 -3.22
N THR A 47 1.16 -1.98 -2.89
CA THR A 47 -0.23 -2.14 -3.34
C THR A 47 -1.19 -1.15 -2.66
N SER A 48 -0.93 -0.78 -1.41
CA SER A 48 -1.71 0.24 -0.71
C SER A 48 -1.51 1.61 -1.36
N TRP A 49 -0.27 1.99 -1.65
CA TRP A 49 0.01 3.20 -2.41
C TRP A 49 -0.69 3.20 -3.78
N ALA A 50 -0.67 2.08 -4.50
CA ALA A 50 -1.31 2.00 -5.80
C ALA A 50 -2.85 2.06 -5.74
N ALA A 51 -3.46 1.41 -4.75
CA ALA A 51 -4.92 1.25 -4.68
C ALA A 51 -5.62 2.40 -3.93
N ILE A 52 -5.03 2.86 -2.83
CA ILE A 52 -5.69 3.71 -1.83
C ILE A 52 -4.82 4.88 -1.34
N ALA A 53 -3.82 5.32 -2.11
CA ALA A 53 -3.03 6.50 -1.74
C ALA A 53 -3.91 7.73 -1.52
N LEU A 54 -3.68 8.44 -0.41
CA LEU A 54 -4.43 9.65 -0.07
C LEU A 54 -4.28 10.74 -1.12
N LEU A 55 -3.11 10.81 -1.77
CA LEU A 55 -2.85 11.75 -2.85
C LEU A 55 -3.84 11.60 -4.02
N SER A 56 -4.28 10.36 -4.32
CA SER A 56 -5.25 10.11 -5.39
C SER A 56 -6.61 10.75 -5.11
N VAL A 57 -7.01 10.86 -3.83
CA VAL A 57 -8.29 11.44 -3.41
C VAL A 57 -8.38 12.92 -3.79
N SER A 58 -7.27 13.66 -3.64
CA SER A 58 -7.18 15.07 -4.02
C SER A 58 -7.43 15.31 -5.50
N PHE A 59 -7.09 14.34 -6.35
CA PHE A 59 -7.36 14.39 -7.78
C PHE A 59 -8.76 13.84 -8.11
N GLU A 60 -9.19 12.75 -7.48
CA GLU A 60 -10.46 12.14 -7.85
C GLU A 60 -11.68 12.95 -7.44
N LEU A 61 -11.66 13.61 -6.27
CA LEU A 61 -12.80 14.39 -5.80
C LEU A 61 -13.24 15.47 -6.81
N PRO A 62 -12.36 16.33 -7.35
CA PRO A 62 -12.77 17.35 -8.32
C PRO A 62 -13.11 16.80 -9.71
N PHE A 63 -12.49 15.69 -10.15
CA PHE A 63 -12.68 15.18 -11.52
C PHE A 63 -13.77 14.11 -11.64
N LEU A 64 -13.92 13.24 -10.65
CA LEU A 64 -14.79 12.05 -10.68
C LEU A 64 -15.90 12.10 -9.61
N GLY A 65 -15.74 12.95 -8.60
CA GLY A 65 -16.73 13.14 -7.53
C GLY A 65 -16.67 12.10 -6.41
N TRP A 66 -17.27 12.46 -5.27
CA TRP A 66 -17.13 11.72 -4.01
C TRP A 66 -17.62 10.26 -4.07
N ARG A 67 -18.70 9.99 -4.82
CA ARG A 67 -19.27 8.63 -4.91
C ARG A 67 -18.28 7.66 -5.55
N PHE A 68 -17.63 8.08 -6.63
CA PHE A 68 -16.62 7.27 -7.30
C PHE A 68 -15.45 7.00 -6.35
N THR A 69 -14.93 8.04 -5.71
CA THR A 69 -13.76 7.96 -4.82
C THR A 69 -13.98 7.00 -3.66
N VAL A 70 -15.12 7.09 -2.95
CA VAL A 70 -15.41 6.22 -1.80
C VAL A 70 -15.56 4.76 -2.23
N ILE A 71 -16.26 4.49 -3.35
CA ILE A 71 -16.41 3.12 -3.87
C ILE A 71 -15.03 2.54 -4.23
N ARG A 72 -14.21 3.30 -4.97
CA ARG A 72 -12.87 2.89 -5.39
C ARG A 72 -11.96 2.62 -4.20
N LEU A 73 -11.96 3.50 -3.20
CA LEU A 73 -11.19 3.30 -1.96
C LEU A 73 -11.68 2.08 -1.17
N GLY A 74 -13.00 1.90 -1.05
CA GLY A 74 -13.60 0.76 -0.35
C GLY A 74 -13.25 -0.57 -1.01
N LEU A 75 -13.28 -0.64 -2.35
CA LEU A 75 -12.86 -1.83 -3.11
C LEU A 75 -11.34 -2.04 -3.08
N GLY A 76 -10.55 -0.98 -2.98
CA GLY A 76 -9.10 -1.05 -2.92
C GLY A 76 -8.55 -1.47 -1.55
N LEU A 77 -9.30 -1.24 -0.47
CA LEU A 77 -8.84 -1.47 0.91
C LEU A 77 -8.46 -2.94 1.23
N PRO A 78 -9.20 -3.97 0.76
CA PRO A 78 -8.83 -5.36 0.98
C PRO A 78 -7.56 -5.78 0.23
N VAL A 79 -7.28 -5.18 -0.93
CA VAL A 79 -6.19 -5.57 -1.85
C VAL A 79 -4.82 -5.61 -1.15
N PRO A 80 -4.34 -4.55 -0.49
CA PRO A 80 -3.02 -4.58 0.13
C PRO A 80 -2.89 -5.58 1.28
N ILE A 81 -3.98 -5.84 2.01
CA ILE A 81 -3.99 -6.84 3.08
C ILE A 81 -3.84 -8.24 2.49
N LEU A 82 -4.63 -8.56 1.46
CA LEU A 82 -4.58 -9.86 0.79
C LEU A 82 -3.21 -10.12 0.15
N VAL A 83 -2.65 -9.13 -0.55
CA VAL A 83 -1.34 -9.26 -1.19
C VAL A 83 -0.22 -9.38 -0.14
N GLY A 84 -0.28 -8.61 0.95
CA GLY A 84 0.69 -8.73 2.04
C GLY A 84 0.65 -10.08 2.73
N LEU A 85 -0.55 -10.62 2.99
CA LEU A 85 -0.74 -11.97 3.53
C LEU A 85 -0.23 -13.06 2.59
N ALA A 86 -0.52 -12.95 1.29
CA ALA A 86 0.03 -13.85 0.28
C ALA A 86 1.57 -13.79 0.25
N GLY A 87 2.14 -12.59 0.39
CA GLY A 87 3.59 -12.40 0.52
C GLY A 87 4.19 -13.07 1.74
N ILE A 88 3.51 -13.05 2.89
CA ILE A 88 3.94 -13.81 4.08
C ILE A 88 3.90 -15.31 3.79
N LEU A 89 2.81 -15.81 3.20
CA LEU A 89 2.63 -17.23 2.90
C LEU A 89 3.73 -17.75 1.96
N LEU A 90 4.09 -16.97 0.93
CA LEU A 90 5.11 -17.34 -0.06
C LEU A 90 6.55 -17.14 0.44
N ALA A 91 6.75 -16.35 1.51
CA ALA A 91 8.05 -16.15 2.14
C ALA A 91 8.36 -17.16 3.25
N GLY A 92 7.41 -18.06 3.56
CA GLY A 92 7.56 -19.18 4.49
C GLY A 92 8.43 -20.30 3.94
#